data_AF-A0A817AUQ8-F1
#
_entry.id   AF-A0A817AUQ8-F1
#
_cell.length_a   1.000
_cell.length_b   1.000
_cell.length_c   1.000
_cell.angle_alpha   90.00
_cell.angle_beta   90.00
_cell.angle_gamma   90.00
#
_symmetry.space_group_name_H-M   'P 1'
#
loop_
_entity.id
_entity.type
_entity.pdbx_description
1 polymer ?
#
loop_
_entity_poly.entity_id
_entity_poly.type
_entity_poly.pdbx_seq_one_letter_code
_entity_poly.pdbx_strand_id
1 'polypeptide(L)'
;MENQGDKKFTWVIKSLSSWLFYIYSDASEESEIQSMDVNGFQVLTSQVEPVRLIFKIHPDIAVEFRAKNQHLRNACMDFLLSLIDTLCQSLEDLSNEDLVEADIALTYLKDAGFKVDWLEKKLDIVKDKKEKEQSSLARLQEMEDFLLKLKQ
;
A
#
# COMPACT_ATOMS: atom_id res chain seq x y z
N MET A 1 8.95 12.25 29.55
CA MET A 1 9.26 13.02 28.32
C MET A 1 8.93 12.12 27.15
N GLU A 2 7.79 12.35 26.53
CA GLU A 2 7.31 11.55 25.39
C GLU A 2 8.09 11.96 24.13
N ASN A 3 8.71 10.99 23.46
CA ASN A 3 9.64 11.21 22.36
C ASN A 3 8.92 11.87 21.16
N GLN A 4 9.54 12.90 20.57
CA GLN A 4 9.06 13.59 19.36
C GLN A 4 8.83 12.60 18.19
N GLY A 5 9.58 11.49 18.15
CA GLY A 5 9.38 10.40 17.20
C GLY A 5 8.01 9.73 17.33
N ASP A 6 7.60 9.38 18.55
CA ASP A 6 6.37 8.62 18.81
C ASP A 6 5.11 9.39 18.38
N LYS A 7 5.12 10.71 18.54
CA LYS A 7 4.04 11.61 18.12
C LYS A 7 3.88 11.69 16.60
N LYS A 8 4.99 11.60 15.86
CA LYS A 8 4.98 11.58 14.39
C LYS A 8 4.41 10.25 13.88
N PHE A 9 4.72 9.14 14.54
CA PHE A 9 4.20 7.81 14.19
C PHE A 9 2.72 7.66 14.50
N THR A 10 2.23 8.22 15.62
CA THR A 10 0.79 8.19 15.94
C THR A 10 -0.05 8.95 14.91
N TRP A 11 0.47 10.04 14.34
CA TRP A 11 -0.23 10.79 13.31
C TRP A 11 -0.37 10.01 12.00
N VAL A 12 0.70 9.32 11.57
CA VAL A 12 0.69 8.49 10.34
C VAL A 12 -0.26 7.30 10.46
N ILE A 13 -0.25 6.61 11.61
CA ILE A 13 -1.15 5.46 11.85
C ILE A 13 -2.61 5.91 11.88
N LYS A 14 -2.92 7.03 12.55
CA LYS A 14 -4.27 7.61 12.57
C LYS A 14 -4.73 8.11 11.21
N SER A 15 -3.81 8.64 10.40
CA SER A 15 -4.12 9.04 9.02
C SER A 15 -4.49 7.82 8.16
N LEU A 16 -3.75 6.72 8.28
CA LEU A 16 -4.01 5.50 7.49
C LEU A 16 -5.27 4.77 7.94
N SER A 17 -5.54 4.69 9.25
CA SER A 17 -6.79 4.10 9.76
C SER A 17 -8.02 4.96 9.45
N SER A 18 -7.88 6.28 9.45
CA SER A 18 -8.92 7.18 8.94
C SER A 18 -9.12 7.05 7.42
N TRP A 19 -8.04 6.80 6.65
CA TRP A 19 -8.14 6.50 5.22
C TRP A 19 -8.89 5.18 4.98
N LEU A 20 -8.56 4.13 5.73
CA LEU A 20 -9.24 2.83 5.63
C LEU A 20 -10.72 2.91 6.00
N PHE A 21 -11.07 3.68 7.04
CA PHE A 21 -12.47 3.89 7.43
C PHE A 21 -13.29 4.63 6.37
N TYR A 22 -12.71 5.62 5.69
CA TYR A 22 -13.36 6.32 4.57
C TYR A 22 -13.51 5.43 3.33
N ILE A 23 -12.58 4.51 3.08
CA ILE A 23 -12.64 3.58 1.94
C ILE A 23 -13.73 2.53 2.13
N TYR A 24 -14.00 2.10 3.37
CA TYR A 24 -14.85 0.92 3.63
C TYR A 24 -16.28 1.22 4.14
N SER A 25 -16.60 2.48 4.46
CA SER A 25 -17.91 2.82 5.06
C SER A 25 -19.06 3.02 4.05
N ASP A 26 -18.78 3.04 2.73
CA ASP A 26 -19.78 3.40 1.70
C ASP A 26 -20.07 2.29 0.66
N ALA A 27 -19.61 1.06 0.89
CA ALA A 27 -19.77 -0.04 -0.05
C ALA A 27 -20.81 -1.07 0.43
N SER A 28 -22.09 -0.73 0.30
CA SER A 28 -23.18 -1.72 0.41
C SER A 28 -24.37 -1.28 -0.43
N GLU A 29 -24.29 -1.48 -1.74
CA GLU A 29 -25.45 -1.70 -2.60
C GLU A 29 -25.00 -2.50 -3.84
N GLU A 30 -25.56 -3.71 -4.01
CA GLU A 30 -25.36 -4.56 -5.18
C GLU A 30 -25.82 -3.80 -6.43
N SER A 31 -24.87 -3.43 -7.30
CA SER A 31 -25.15 -2.80 -8.59
C SER A 31 -24.53 -3.64 -9.70
N GLU A 32 -25.23 -3.71 -10.83
CA GLU A 32 -24.71 -4.18 -12.12
C GLU A 32 -23.26 -3.72 -12.29
N ILE A 33 -22.34 -4.56 -12.81
CA ILE A 33 -20.92 -4.24 -12.97
C ILE A 33 -20.77 -3.02 -13.89
N GLN A 34 -20.90 -1.85 -13.30
CA GLN A 34 -20.85 -0.57 -13.95
C GLN A 34 -19.42 -0.09 -13.80
N SER A 35 -18.79 0.19 -14.93
CA SER A 35 -17.51 0.88 -14.94
C SER A 35 -17.76 2.37 -15.13
N MET A 36 -16.98 3.19 -14.44
CA MET A 36 -17.02 4.65 -14.55
C MET A 36 -15.67 5.15 -15.04
N ASP A 37 -15.70 6.17 -15.90
CA ASP A 37 -14.48 6.85 -16.31
C ASP A 37 -14.02 7.83 -15.23
N VAL A 38 -12.79 7.66 -14.76
CA VAL A 38 -12.10 8.57 -13.85
C VAL A 38 -10.78 8.97 -14.50
N ASN A 39 -10.69 10.21 -14.96
CA ASN A 39 -9.50 10.76 -15.64
C ASN A 39 -9.02 9.90 -16.83
N GLY A 40 -9.97 9.31 -17.58
CA GLY A 40 -9.70 8.45 -18.73
C GLY A 40 -9.42 6.98 -18.39
N PHE A 41 -9.48 6.58 -17.12
CA PHE A 41 -9.40 5.19 -16.68
C PHE A 41 -10.82 4.67 -16.44
N GLN A 42 -11.18 3.54 -17.04
CA GLN A 42 -12.46 2.89 -16.75
C GLN A 42 -12.25 1.93 -15.60
N VAL A 43 -12.86 2.24 -14.45
CA VAL A 43 -12.69 1.50 -13.20
C VAL A 43 -14.04 1.04 -12.67
N LEU A 44 -14.07 -0.04 -11.89
CA LEU A 44 -15.30 -0.52 -11.26
C LEU A 44 -15.85 0.54 -10.30
N THR A 45 -17.18 0.60 -10.12
CA THR A 45 -17.80 1.54 -9.17
C THR A 45 -17.16 1.49 -7.78
N SER A 46 -16.78 0.30 -7.29
CA SER A 46 -16.09 0.10 -6.01
C SER A 46 -14.70 0.74 -5.94
N GLN A 47 -14.06 0.99 -7.08
CA GLN A 47 -12.72 1.58 -7.19
C GLN A 47 -12.75 3.08 -7.48
N VAL A 48 -13.92 3.66 -7.81
CA VAL A 48 -14.03 5.07 -8.24
C VAL A 48 -13.48 6.03 -7.20
N GLU A 49 -13.90 5.89 -5.94
CA GLU A 49 -13.47 6.80 -4.87
C GLU A 49 -11.98 6.64 -4.51
N PRO A 50 -11.43 5.42 -4.38
CA PRO A 50 -9.98 5.21 -4.29
C PRO A 50 -9.18 5.90 -5.41
N VAL A 51 -9.61 5.74 -6.66
CA VAL A 51 -8.91 6.31 -7.82
C VAL A 51 -9.01 7.84 -7.83
N ARG A 52 -10.19 8.40 -7.52
CA ARG A 52 -10.37 9.85 -7.37
C ARG A 52 -9.47 10.43 -6.28
N LEU A 53 -9.35 9.74 -5.15
CA LEU A 53 -8.51 10.18 -4.05
C LEU A 53 -7.03 10.19 -4.46
N ILE A 54 -6.57 9.16 -5.17
CA ILE A 54 -5.20 9.12 -5.72
C ILE A 54 -4.94 10.36 -6.57
N PHE A 55 -5.81 10.68 -7.52
CA PHE A 55 -5.65 11.88 -8.36
C PHE A 55 -5.81 13.20 -7.59
N LYS A 56 -6.58 13.22 -6.51
CA LYS A 56 -6.70 14.41 -5.66
C LYS A 56 -5.40 14.71 -4.92
N ILE A 57 -4.70 13.68 -4.44
CA ILE A 57 -3.47 13.82 -3.66
C ILE A 57 -2.24 13.91 -4.58
N HIS A 58 -2.24 13.14 -5.66
CA HIS A 58 -1.18 13.03 -6.65
C HIS A 58 -1.74 13.36 -8.05
N PRO A 59 -2.09 14.63 -8.33
CA PRO A 59 -2.73 15.02 -9.59
C PRO A 59 -1.86 14.77 -10.82
N ASP A 60 -0.54 14.68 -10.65
CA ASP A 60 0.41 14.42 -11.72
C ASP A 60 0.79 12.94 -11.87
N ILE A 61 0.15 12.03 -11.12
CA ILE A 61 0.51 10.60 -11.05
C ILE A 61 0.57 9.91 -12.42
N ALA A 62 -0.28 10.30 -13.37
CA ALA A 62 -0.38 9.69 -14.69
C ALA A 62 -0.12 10.70 -15.82
N VAL A 63 0.55 11.83 -15.56
CA VAL A 63 0.76 12.89 -16.56
C VAL A 63 1.67 12.45 -17.72
N GLU A 64 2.60 11.53 -17.44
CA GLU A 64 3.53 10.96 -18.44
C GLU A 64 3.03 9.61 -18.99
N PHE A 65 1.91 9.10 -18.50
CA PHE A 65 1.30 7.87 -18.97
C PHE A 65 0.66 8.08 -20.34
N ARG A 66 1.12 7.36 -21.36
CA ARG A 66 0.72 7.59 -22.77
C ARG A 66 -0.04 6.43 -23.43
N ALA A 67 -0.43 5.42 -22.66
CA ALA A 67 -1.16 4.29 -23.23
C ALA A 67 -2.52 4.74 -23.80
N LYS A 68 -2.75 4.47 -25.09
CA LYS A 68 -4.02 4.79 -25.78
C LYS A 68 -5.04 3.64 -25.70
N ASN A 69 -4.57 2.41 -25.49
CA ASN A 69 -5.42 1.24 -25.42
C ASN A 69 -6.12 1.19 -24.06
N GLN A 70 -7.46 1.17 -24.05
CA GLN A 70 -8.25 1.24 -22.82
C GLN A 70 -7.98 0.06 -21.87
N HIS A 71 -7.79 -1.15 -22.39
CA HIS A 71 -7.49 -2.32 -21.56
C HIS A 71 -6.16 -2.15 -20.82
N LEU A 72 -5.13 -1.61 -21.49
CA LEU A 72 -3.86 -1.30 -20.83
C LEU A 72 -4.01 -0.22 -19.76
N ARG A 73 -4.81 0.83 -20.03
CA ARG A 73 -5.07 1.87 -19.02
C ARG A 73 -5.69 1.27 -17.78
N ASN A 74 -6.74 0.49 -17.95
CA ASN A 74 -7.47 -0.14 -16.84
C ASN A 74 -6.55 -1.11 -16.08
N ALA A 75 -5.83 -1.99 -16.80
CA ALA A 75 -4.92 -2.94 -16.17
C ALA A 75 -3.80 -2.26 -15.37
N CYS A 76 -3.24 -1.15 -15.85
CA CYS A 76 -2.26 -0.38 -15.08
C CYS A 76 -2.88 0.25 -13.81
N MET A 77 -4.12 0.72 -13.89
CA MET A 77 -4.82 1.28 -12.72
C MET A 77 -5.16 0.19 -11.70
N ASP A 78 -5.66 -0.95 -12.15
CA ASP A 78 -5.92 -2.11 -11.28
C ASP A 78 -4.62 -2.57 -10.61
N PHE A 79 -3.53 -2.64 -11.38
CA PHE A 79 -2.21 -3.01 -10.85
C PHE A 79 -1.70 -2.02 -9.80
N LEU A 80 -1.88 -0.71 -10.03
CA LEU A 80 -1.54 0.33 -9.05
C LEU A 80 -2.38 0.18 -7.77
N LEU A 81 -3.69 -0.08 -7.89
CA LEU A 81 -4.56 -0.29 -6.74
C LEU A 81 -4.16 -1.54 -5.95
N SER A 82 -3.90 -2.66 -6.62
CA SER A 82 -3.42 -3.89 -5.97
C SER A 82 -2.12 -3.67 -5.21
N LEU A 83 -1.17 -2.93 -5.77
CA LEU A 83 0.07 -2.58 -5.08
C LEU A 83 -0.19 -1.73 -3.83
N ILE A 84 -1.08 -0.74 -3.92
CA ILE A 84 -1.47 0.08 -2.76
C ILE A 84 -2.08 -0.80 -1.67
N ASP A 85 -2.95 -1.73 -2.04
CA ASP A 85 -3.60 -2.66 -1.10
C ASP A 85 -2.57 -3.55 -0.42
N THR A 86 -1.63 -4.15 -1.17
CA THR A 86 -0.51 -4.92 -0.62
C THR A 86 0.29 -4.11 0.41
N LEU A 87 0.68 -2.87 0.07
CA LEU A 87 1.43 -2.00 1.00
C LEU A 87 0.61 -1.47 2.19
N CYS A 88 -0.71 -1.71 2.20
CA CYS A 88 -1.59 -1.38 3.32
C CYS A 88 -1.89 -2.58 4.23
N GLN A 89 -1.45 -3.80 3.86
CA GLN A 89 -1.57 -4.98 4.72
C GLN A 89 -0.77 -4.83 6.02
N SER A 90 -1.10 -5.67 7.00
CA SER A 90 -0.35 -5.73 8.25
C SER A 90 1.08 -6.20 7.99
N LEU A 91 2.03 -5.84 8.87
CA LEU A 91 3.39 -6.34 8.74
C LEU A 91 3.42 -7.88 8.85
N GLU A 92 2.57 -8.47 9.69
CA GLU A 92 2.48 -9.92 9.88
C GLU A 92 2.06 -10.64 8.60
N ASP A 93 1.08 -10.09 7.87
CA ASP A 93 0.58 -10.66 6.61
C ASP A 93 1.53 -10.44 5.43
N LEU A 94 2.34 -9.37 5.48
CA LEU A 94 3.33 -9.08 4.44
C LEU A 94 4.54 -10.01 4.54
N SER A 95 4.76 -10.80 3.50
CA SER A 95 5.98 -11.59 3.33
C SER A 95 7.13 -10.77 2.75
N ASN A 96 8.36 -11.26 2.90
CA ASN A 96 9.52 -10.64 2.24
C ASN A 96 9.42 -10.74 0.70
N GLU A 97 8.76 -11.78 0.18
CA GLU A 97 8.52 -11.94 -1.26
C GLU A 97 7.58 -10.84 -1.77
N ASP A 98 6.49 -10.56 -1.05
CA ASP A 98 5.56 -9.47 -1.41
C ASP A 98 6.26 -8.11 -1.50
N LEU A 99 7.25 -7.86 -0.63
CA LEU A 99 8.05 -6.63 -0.65
C LEU A 99 8.98 -6.55 -1.86
N VAL A 100 9.50 -7.69 -2.34
CA VAL A 100 10.30 -7.78 -3.57
C VAL A 100 9.40 -7.61 -4.79
N GLU A 101 8.24 -8.27 -4.82
CA GLU A 101 7.25 -8.10 -5.89
C GLU A 101 6.76 -6.64 -5.96
N ALA A 102 6.62 -5.96 -4.83
CA ALA A 102 6.27 -4.55 -4.77
C ALA A 102 7.33 -3.63 -5.41
N ASP A 103 8.63 -3.90 -5.23
CA ASP A 103 9.70 -3.14 -5.95
C ASP A 103 9.58 -3.31 -7.47
N ILE A 104 9.37 -4.55 -7.89
CA ILE A 104 9.25 -4.90 -9.30
C ILE A 104 8.02 -4.20 -9.90
N ALA A 105 6.90 -4.24 -9.19
CA ALA A 105 5.66 -3.55 -9.57
C ALA A 105 5.84 -2.05 -9.72
N LEU A 106 6.55 -1.40 -8.79
CA LEU A 106 6.86 0.03 -8.85
C LEU A 106 7.71 0.36 -10.07
N THR A 107 8.70 -0.48 -10.40
CA THR A 107 9.53 -0.33 -11.59
C THR A 107 8.67 -0.34 -12.86
N TYR A 108 7.75 -1.31 -13.00
CA TYR A 108 6.86 -1.38 -14.16
C TYR A 108 5.92 -0.17 -14.27
N LEU A 109 5.35 0.29 -13.16
CA LEU A 109 4.49 1.47 -13.16
C LEU A 109 5.26 2.73 -13.59
N LYS A 110 6.49 2.88 -13.11
CA LYS A 110 7.37 3.99 -13.48
C LYS A 110 7.74 3.95 -14.96
N ASP A 111 8.10 2.78 -15.48
CA ASP A 111 8.38 2.57 -16.89
C ASP A 111 7.16 2.84 -17.79
N ALA A 112 5.95 2.58 -17.28
CA ALA A 112 4.72 2.94 -17.96
C ALA A 112 4.45 4.46 -17.97
N GLY A 113 5.15 5.24 -17.15
CA GLY A 113 4.99 6.69 -17.03
C GLY A 113 4.15 7.14 -15.83
N PHE A 114 3.95 6.28 -14.83
CA PHE A 114 3.36 6.69 -13.55
C PHE A 114 4.41 7.31 -12.62
N LYS A 115 4.06 8.42 -11.98
CA LYS A 115 4.89 9.06 -10.95
C LYS A 115 4.58 8.46 -9.57
N VAL A 116 5.31 7.40 -9.23
CA VAL A 116 5.09 6.58 -8.02
C VAL A 116 6.16 6.79 -6.94
N ASP A 117 6.93 7.89 -6.97
CA ASP A 117 8.01 8.15 -6.00
C ASP A 117 7.53 8.17 -4.53
N TRP A 118 6.25 8.50 -4.33
CA TRP A 118 5.64 8.49 -3.00
C TRP A 118 5.38 7.05 -2.49
N LEU A 119 5.10 6.10 -3.39
CA LEU A 119 4.97 4.69 -3.05
C LEU A 119 6.33 4.03 -2.86
N GLU A 120 7.35 4.39 -3.64
CA GLU A 120 8.75 3.95 -3.42
C GLU A 120 9.18 4.27 -1.98
N LYS A 121 9.00 5.53 -1.55
CA LYS A 121 9.29 5.95 -0.16
C LYS A 121 8.45 5.21 0.87
N LYS A 122 7.21 4.86 0.55
CA LYS A 122 6.32 4.12 1.46
C LYS A 122 6.81 2.69 1.62
N LEU A 123 7.22 2.04 0.54
CA LEU A 123 7.79 0.70 0.53
C LEU A 123 9.08 0.64 1.36
N ASP A 124 9.98 1.62 1.23
CA ASP A 124 11.19 1.70 2.07
C ASP A 124 10.84 1.71 3.57
N ILE A 125 9.84 2.51 3.96
CA ILE A 125 9.38 2.57 5.36
C ILE A 125 8.80 1.22 5.82
N VAL A 126 8.09 0.51 4.94
CA VAL A 126 7.50 -0.80 5.26
C VAL A 126 8.61 -1.84 5.43
N LYS A 127 9.61 -1.88 4.54
CA LYS A 127 10.79 -2.75 4.65
C LYS A 127 11.56 -2.54 5.95
N ASP A 128 11.85 -1.28 6.28
CA ASP A 128 12.53 -0.92 7.54
C ASP A 128 11.78 -1.42 8.78
N LYS A 129 10.44 -1.40 8.73
CA LYS A 129 9.61 -1.90 9.84
C LYS A 129 9.61 -3.42 9.89
N LYS A 130 9.52 -4.09 8.73
CA LYS A 130 9.54 -5.55 8.64
C LYS A 130 10.84 -6.13 9.17
N GLU A 131 11.98 -5.52 8.84
CA GLU A 131 13.29 -5.93 9.37
C GLU A 131 13.35 -5.79 10.90
N LYS A 132 12.84 -4.67 11.46
CA LYS A 132 12.81 -4.45 12.90
C LYS A 132 11.90 -5.44 13.64
N GLU A 133 10.76 -5.79 13.05
CA GLU A 133 9.87 -6.82 13.56
C GLU A 133 10.57 -8.18 13.62
N GLN A 134 11.19 -8.60 12.51
CA GLN A 134 11.92 -9.87 12.42
C GLN A 134 13.09 -9.94 13.41
N SER A 135 13.85 -8.86 13.54
CA SER A 135 14.95 -8.77 14.52
C SER A 135 14.44 -8.88 15.97
N SER A 136 13.28 -8.25 16.25
CA SER A 136 12.67 -8.30 17.59
C SER A 136 12.14 -9.70 17.91
N LEU A 137 11.52 -10.37 16.93
CA LEU A 137 11.05 -11.76 17.05
C LEU A 137 12.21 -12.72 17.28
N ALA A 138 13.31 -12.59 16.53
CA ALA A 138 14.50 -13.42 16.70
C ALA A 138 15.07 -13.31 18.13
N ARG A 139 15.17 -12.09 18.67
CA ARG A 139 15.60 -11.87 20.06
C ARG A 139 14.66 -12.49 21.09
N LEU A 140 13.35 -12.43 20.87
CA LEU A 140 12.38 -13.06 21.78
C LEU A 140 12.54 -14.59 21.76
N GLN A 141 12.74 -15.18 20.59
CA GLN A 141 12.98 -16.61 20.43
C GLN A 141 14.27 -17.06 21.14
N GLU A 142 15.36 -16.31 21.00
CA GLU A 142 16.62 -16.58 21.71
C GLU A 142 16.44 -16.55 23.24
N MET A 143 15.67 -15.61 23.76
CA MET A 143 15.36 -15.51 25.18
C MET A 143 14.51 -16.68 25.66
N GLU A 144 13.52 -17.11 24.87
CA GLU A 144 12.68 -18.28 25.18
C GLU A 144 13.50 -19.56 25.25
N ASP A 145 14.40 -19.78 24.28
CA ASP A 145 15.32 -20.93 24.27
C ASP A 145 16.26 -20.95 25.48
N PHE A 146 16.75 -19.78 25.90
CA PHE A 146 17.58 -19.66 27.10
C PHE A 146 16.80 -20.01 28.37
N LEU A 147 15.57 -19.53 28.51
CA LEU A 147 14.72 -19.86 29.65
C LEU A 147 14.35 -21.35 29.70
N LEU A 148 14.15 -22.00 28.56
CA LEU A 148 13.90 -23.45 28.49
C LEU A 148 15.11 -24.26 28.97
N LYS A 149 16.33 -23.84 28.61
CA LYS A 149 17.58 -24.48 29.08
C LYS A 149 17.79 -24.34 30.59
N LEU A 150 17.37 -23.23 31.20
CA LEU A 150 17.49 -23.02 32.64
C LEU A 150 16.48 -23.83 33.48
N LYS A 151 15.40 -24.34 32.86
CA LYS A 151 14.39 -25.17 33.53
C LYS A 151 14.73 -26.67 33.52
N GLN A 152 15.78 -27.08 32.80
CA GLN A 152 16.32 -28.44 32.80
C GLN A 152 17.37 -28.60 33.91
#